data_AF-A0A7V9QNH1-F1
#
_entry.id   AF-A0A7V9QNH1-F1
#
_cell.length_a   1.000
_cell.length_b   1.000
_cell.length_c   1.000
_cell.angle_alpha   90.00
_cell.angle_beta   90.00
_cell.angle_gamma   90.00
#
_symmetry.space_group_name_H-M   'P 1'
#
loop_
_entity.id
_entity.type
_entity.pdbx_description
1 polymer ?
#
loop_
_entity_poly.entity_id
_entity_poly.type
_entity_poly.pdbx_seq_one_letter_code
_entity_poly.pdbx_strand_id
1 'polypeptide(L)'
;MTCEEYLAALSSAPIALVNQASDARAHFEGCPECSKMLASIEDGERGLGASLDMAKSLIPPTQTAELAIMTAKRRRVGKLAAIGLAVLIAVVFWITAIRVIVPTARETAQIVTSDLVTLTLRLRCMSSSQAGDLISPYVRSDGSAYYIIDGPFITVRAKAPELAKVKSLLAQLDDPSQLNCKVP
;
A
#
# COMPACT_ATOMS: atom_id res chain seq x y z
N MET A 1 44.12 35.73 12.28
CA MET A 1 43.75 35.58 10.87
C MET A 1 44.67 36.42 10.00
N THR A 2 45.02 35.94 8.82
CA THR A 2 45.84 36.67 7.83
C THR A 2 44.95 37.56 6.95
N CYS A 3 45.53 38.52 6.23
CA CYS A 3 44.79 39.36 5.28
C CYS A 3 44.04 38.52 4.23
N GLU A 4 44.64 37.41 3.79
CA GLU A 4 44.03 36.50 2.81
C GLU A 4 42.75 35.83 3.33
N GLU A 5 42.73 35.47 4.61
CA GLU A 5 41.55 34.86 5.25
C GLU A 5 40.39 35.85 5.36
N TYR A 6 40.66 37.11 5.68
CA TYR A 6 39.63 38.16 5.72
C TYR A 6 39.11 38.53 4.33
N LEU A 7 39.97 38.55 3.31
CA LEU A 7 39.56 38.76 1.92
C LEU A 7 38.72 37.59 1.39
N ALA A 8 39.09 36.35 1.72
CA ALA A 8 38.28 35.17 1.41
C ALA A 8 36.90 35.23 2.07
N ALA A 9 36.81 35.67 3.32
CA ALA A 9 35.55 35.88 4.02
C ALA A 9 34.68 36.96 3.34
N LEU A 10 35.27 38.07 2.90
CA LEU A 10 34.57 39.14 2.16
C LEU A 10 33.99 38.65 0.82
N SER A 11 34.65 37.70 0.15
CA SER A 11 34.15 37.14 -1.12
C SER A 11 33.01 36.13 -0.96
N SER A 12 32.82 35.56 0.23
CA SER A 12 31.91 34.44 0.46
C SER A 12 30.72 34.78 1.36
N ALA A 13 30.77 35.92 2.06
CA ALA A 13 29.74 36.34 3.01
C ALA A 13 29.31 37.80 2.80
N PRO A 14 28.06 38.16 3.17
CA PRO A 14 27.58 39.54 3.12
C PRO A 14 28.41 40.45 4.02
N ILE A 15 28.67 41.68 3.58
CA ILE A 15 29.50 42.65 4.34
C ILE A 15 28.93 42.88 5.75
N ALA A 16 27.60 42.92 5.88
CA ALA A 16 26.92 43.09 7.16
C ALA A 16 27.26 42.00 8.18
N LEU A 17 27.53 40.77 7.74
CA LEU A 17 27.93 39.64 8.61
C LEU A 17 29.42 39.70 8.95
N VAL A 18 30.27 40.10 8.00
CA VAL A 18 31.72 40.22 8.20
C VAL A 18 32.04 41.40 9.15
N ASN A 19 31.34 42.53 9.02
CA ASN A 19 31.53 43.71 9.87
C ASN A 19 30.98 43.56 11.29
N GLN A 20 30.17 42.53 11.57
CA GLN A 20 29.70 42.21 12.93
C GLN A 20 30.77 41.50 13.77
N ALA A 21 31.78 40.88 13.14
CA ALA A 21 32.90 40.29 13.84
C ALA A 21 33.89 41.40 14.28
N SER A 22 34.09 41.54 15.60
CA SER A 22 35.00 42.53 16.20
C SER A 22 36.41 42.50 15.60
N ASP A 23 36.89 41.29 15.31
CA ASP A 23 38.27 41.05 14.88
C ASP A 23 38.47 41.43 13.42
N ALA A 24 37.45 41.21 12.58
CA ALA A 24 37.47 41.63 11.18
C ALA A 24 37.46 43.15 11.07
N ARG A 25 36.62 43.82 11.87
CA ARG A 25 36.55 45.28 11.91
C ARG A 25 37.87 45.91 12.35
N ALA A 26 38.49 45.39 13.41
CA ALA A 26 39.80 45.86 13.86
C ALA A 26 40.90 45.65 12.80
N HIS A 27 40.84 44.55 12.04
CA HIS A 27 41.78 44.30 10.94
C HIS A 27 41.59 45.27 9.78
N PHE A 28 40.35 45.56 9.39
CA PHE A 28 40.05 46.53 8.33
C PHE A 28 40.46 47.95 8.70
N GLU A 29 40.37 48.34 9.97
CA GLU A 29 40.87 49.64 10.44
C GLU A 29 42.41 49.71 10.45
N GLY A 30 43.10 48.58 10.67
CA GLY A 30 44.55 48.51 10.72
C GLY A 30 45.25 48.32 9.36
N CYS A 31 44.56 47.79 8.34
CA CYS A 31 45.16 47.50 7.03
C CYS A 31 44.59 48.41 5.92
N PRO A 32 45.41 49.29 5.31
CA PRO A 32 44.93 50.26 4.31
C PRO A 32 44.48 49.63 2.99
N GLU A 33 44.94 48.43 2.65
CA GLU A 33 44.51 47.74 1.43
C GLU A 33 43.17 47.03 1.63
N CYS A 34 42.96 46.40 2.80
CA CYS A 34 41.69 45.76 3.11
C CYS A 34 40.57 46.79 3.35
N SER A 35 40.88 47.98 3.91
CA SER A 35 39.89 49.05 4.07
C SER A 35 39.39 49.64 2.76
N LYS A 36 40.28 49.85 1.78
CA LYS A 36 39.90 50.30 0.43
C LYS A 36 39.02 49.26 -0.26
N MET A 37 39.36 47.99 -0.13
CA MET A 37 38.56 46.92 -0.73
C MET A 37 37.17 46.84 -0.09
N LEU A 38 37.08 46.89 1.23
CA LEU A 38 35.80 46.96 1.96
C LEU A 38 34.93 48.12 1.48
N ALA A 39 35.48 49.32 1.37
CA ALA A 39 34.77 50.50 0.89
C ALA A 39 34.23 50.31 -0.55
N SER A 40 35.03 49.70 -1.44
CA SER A 40 34.59 49.42 -2.81
C SER A 40 33.42 48.43 -2.90
N ILE A 41 33.41 47.41 -2.03
CA ILE A 41 32.34 46.42 -1.98
C ILE A 41 31.08 47.05 -1.37
N GLU A 42 31.22 47.87 -0.32
CA GLU A 42 30.10 48.58 0.31
C GLU A 42 29.42 49.56 -0.67
N ASP A 43 30.19 50.28 -1.48
CA ASP A 43 29.66 51.15 -2.52
C ASP A 43 28.95 50.34 -3.62
N GLY A 44 29.48 49.16 -3.96
CA GLY A 44 28.84 48.21 -4.87
C GLY A 44 27.50 47.67 -4.35
N GLU A 45 27.45 47.25 -3.09
CA GLU A 45 26.21 46.79 -2.44
C GLU A 45 25.16 47.90 -2.35
N ARG A 46 25.58 49.13 -1.99
CA ARG A 46 24.68 50.29 -1.96
C ARG A 46 24.14 50.63 -3.35
N GLY A 47 24.98 50.58 -4.39
CA GLY A 47 24.57 50.79 -5.78
C GLY A 47 23.58 49.73 -6.28
N LEU A 48 23.85 48.45 -5.98
CA LEU A 48 22.96 47.34 -6.31
C LEU A 48 21.62 47.46 -5.59
N GLY A 49 21.62 47.77 -4.29
CA GLY A 49 20.41 47.99 -3.50
C GLY A 49 19.55 49.10 -4.10
N ALA A 50 20.14 50.24 -4.43
CA ALA A 50 19.44 51.35 -5.06
C ALA A 50 18.85 50.95 -6.44
N SER A 51 19.59 50.19 -7.24
CA SER A 51 19.09 49.70 -8.53
C SER A 51 17.92 48.72 -8.38
N LEU A 52 17.95 47.88 -7.35
CA LEU A 52 16.90 46.91 -7.05
C LEU A 52 15.63 47.61 -6.55
N ASP A 53 15.78 48.65 -5.73
CA ASP A 53 14.67 49.46 -5.24
C ASP A 53 14.01 50.26 -6.37
N MET A 54 14.81 50.83 -7.29
CA MET A 54 14.27 51.44 -8.50
C MET A 54 13.54 50.40 -9.37
N ALA A 55 14.10 49.21 -9.57
CA ALA A 55 13.45 48.13 -10.32
C ALA A 55 12.13 47.68 -9.68
N LYS A 56 12.07 47.62 -8.34
CA LYS A 56 10.87 47.28 -7.59
C LYS A 56 9.79 48.37 -7.71
N SER A 57 10.18 49.64 -7.76
CA SER A 57 9.26 50.77 -7.94
C SER A 57 8.66 50.87 -9.36
N LEU A 58 9.34 50.29 -10.36
CA LEU A 58 8.89 50.23 -11.75
C LEU A 58 7.81 49.16 -11.98
N ILE A 59 7.59 48.25 -11.03
CA ILE A 59 6.51 47.25 -11.11
C ILE A 59 5.23 47.90 -10.58
N PRO A 60 4.22 48.16 -11.44
CA PRO A 60 2.99 48.80 -11.01
C PRO A 60 2.26 47.91 -10.00
N PRO A 61 1.75 48.48 -8.89
CA PRO A 61 1.09 47.71 -7.82
C PRO A 61 -0.19 46.99 -8.30
N THR A 62 -0.72 47.39 -9.45
CA THR A 62 -1.86 46.73 -10.09
C THR A 62 -1.49 45.38 -10.68
N GLN A 63 -0.30 45.23 -11.27
CA GLN A 63 0.14 43.95 -11.84
C GLN A 63 0.45 42.91 -10.74
N THR A 64 1.02 43.34 -9.62
CA THR A 64 1.25 42.44 -8.48
C THR A 64 -0.06 42.02 -7.82
N ALA A 65 -1.04 42.93 -7.72
CA ALA A 65 -2.38 42.62 -7.23
C ALA A 65 -3.13 41.63 -8.15
N GLU A 66 -3.03 41.81 -9.47
CA GLU A 66 -3.69 40.94 -10.44
C GLU A 66 -3.10 39.53 -10.43
N LEU A 67 -1.77 39.41 -10.34
CA LEU A 67 -1.07 38.13 -10.16
C LEU A 67 -1.42 37.47 -8.81
N ALA A 68 -1.57 38.25 -7.74
CA ALA A 68 -1.98 37.73 -6.43
C ALA A 68 -3.43 37.19 -6.45
N ILE A 69 -4.35 37.85 -7.16
CA ILE A 69 -5.74 37.40 -7.31
C ILE A 69 -5.81 36.14 -8.17
N MET A 70 -5.07 36.10 -9.28
CA MET A 70 -5.03 34.93 -10.17
C MET A 70 -4.46 33.69 -9.45
N THR A 71 -3.38 33.86 -8.67
CA THR A 71 -2.78 32.77 -7.89
C THR A 71 -3.71 32.29 -6.76
N ALA A 72 -4.42 33.20 -6.09
CA ALA A 72 -5.41 32.85 -5.07
C ALA A 72 -6.59 32.06 -5.65
N LYS A 73 -7.11 32.46 -6.82
CA LYS A 73 -8.21 31.76 -7.51
C LYS A 73 -7.79 30.35 -7.94
N ARG A 74 -6.57 30.20 -8.47
CA ARG A 74 -6.00 28.90 -8.87
C ARG A 74 -5.84 27.93 -7.69
N ARG A 75 -5.41 28.44 -6.52
CA ARG A 75 -5.31 27.63 -5.30
C ARG A 75 -6.66 27.12 -4.80
N ARG A 76 -7.72 27.95 -4.88
CA ARG A 76 -9.07 27.54 -4.47
C ARG A 76 -9.66 26.48 -5.41
N VAL A 77 -9.56 26.69 -6.72
CA VAL A 77 -10.05 25.72 -7.70
C VAL A 77 -9.26 24.42 -7.63
N GLY A 78 -7.92 24.50 -7.46
CA GLY A 78 -7.08 23.33 -7.28
C GLY A 78 -7.44 22.51 -6.03
N LYS A 79 -7.72 23.16 -4.90
CA LYS A 79 -8.18 22.48 -3.68
C LYS A 79 -9.55 21.82 -3.87
N LEU A 80 -10.50 22.50 -4.49
CA LEU A 80 -11.83 21.94 -4.76
C LEU A 80 -11.77 20.74 -5.70
N ALA A 81 -10.96 20.83 -6.76
CA ALA A 81 -10.74 19.72 -7.69
C ALA A 81 -10.07 18.52 -6.98
N ALA A 82 -9.07 18.76 -6.14
CA ALA A 82 -8.39 17.71 -5.37
C ALA A 82 -9.34 17.03 -4.38
N ILE A 83 -10.17 17.79 -3.65
CA ILE A 83 -11.18 17.23 -2.75
C ILE A 83 -12.21 16.41 -3.54
N GLY A 84 -12.68 16.93 -4.67
CA GLY A 84 -13.61 16.20 -5.55
C GLY A 84 -13.03 14.86 -6.03
N LEU A 85 -11.77 14.85 -6.47
CA LEU A 85 -11.08 13.63 -6.88
C LEU A 85 -10.95 12.63 -5.73
N ALA A 86 -10.58 13.10 -4.53
CA ALA A 86 -10.43 12.24 -3.35
C ALA A 86 -11.76 11.58 -2.95
N VAL A 87 -12.87 12.34 -2.98
CA VAL A 87 -14.22 11.80 -2.72
C VAL A 87 -14.59 10.75 -3.77
N LEU A 88 -14.31 11.00 -5.04
CA LEU A 88 -14.60 10.06 -6.13
C LEU A 88 -13.85 8.74 -5.94
N ILE A 89 -12.56 8.81 -5.59
CA ILE A 89 -11.74 7.62 -5.29
C ILE A 89 -12.31 6.87 -4.09
N ALA A 90 -12.69 7.57 -3.01
CA ALA A 90 -13.28 6.94 -1.83
C ALA A 90 -14.60 6.23 -2.14
N VAL A 91 -15.46 6.82 -2.97
CA VAL A 91 -16.72 6.21 -3.41
C VAL A 91 -16.45 4.97 -4.25
N VAL A 92 -15.53 5.03 -5.21
CA VAL A 92 -15.16 3.86 -6.03
C VAL A 92 -14.61 2.74 -5.14
N PHE A 93 -13.71 3.07 -4.21
CA PHE A 93 -13.15 2.11 -3.26
C PHE A 93 -14.22 1.48 -2.36
N TRP A 94 -15.18 2.27 -1.89
CA TRP A 94 -16.29 1.76 -1.09
C TRP A 94 -17.17 0.78 -1.88
N ILE A 95 -17.50 1.13 -3.12
CA ILE A 95 -18.30 0.27 -4.01
C ILE A 95 -17.55 -1.04 -4.30
N THR A 96 -16.25 -0.99 -4.61
CA THR A 96 -15.47 -2.20 -4.88
C THR A 96 -15.32 -3.06 -3.62
N ALA A 97 -15.12 -2.46 -2.44
CA ALA A 97 -15.06 -3.19 -1.18
C ALA A 97 -16.36 -3.96 -0.89
N ILE A 98 -17.52 -3.33 -1.06
CA ILE A 98 -18.81 -3.99 -0.83
C ILE A 98 -19.11 -5.05 -1.90
N ARG A 99 -18.88 -4.74 -3.18
CA ARG A 99 -19.30 -5.61 -4.29
C ARG A 99 -18.35 -6.76 -4.57
N VAL A 100 -17.07 -6.63 -4.23
CA VAL A 100 -16.04 -7.63 -4.58
C VAL A 100 -15.46 -8.28 -3.34
N ILE A 101 -15.08 -7.50 -2.32
CA ILE A 101 -14.37 -8.04 -1.15
C ILE A 101 -15.32 -8.77 -0.20
N VAL A 102 -16.52 -8.24 0.08
CA VAL A 102 -17.49 -8.91 0.96
C VAL A 102 -17.95 -10.27 0.42
N PRO A 103 -18.35 -10.44 -0.86
CA PRO A 103 -18.75 -11.75 -1.35
C PRO A 103 -17.58 -12.74 -1.43
N THR A 104 -16.38 -12.30 -1.82
CA THR A 104 -15.20 -13.18 -1.84
C THR A 104 -14.72 -13.57 -0.44
N ALA A 105 -14.84 -12.69 0.55
CA ALA A 105 -14.60 -13.02 1.95
C ALA A 105 -15.63 -14.03 2.48
N ARG A 106 -16.89 -13.94 2.02
CA ARG A 106 -17.94 -14.88 2.39
C ARG A 106 -17.73 -16.25 1.74
N GLU A 107 -17.34 -16.27 0.47
CA GLU A 107 -16.98 -17.51 -0.24
C GLU A 107 -15.73 -18.16 0.36
N THR A 108 -14.68 -17.40 0.68
CA THR A 108 -13.47 -17.95 1.32
C THR A 108 -13.74 -18.45 2.74
N ALA A 109 -14.55 -17.76 3.55
CA ALA A 109 -14.98 -18.26 4.86
C ALA A 109 -15.80 -19.55 4.74
N GLN A 110 -16.63 -19.66 3.68
CA GLN A 110 -17.42 -20.85 3.39
C GLN A 110 -16.58 -22.00 2.82
N ILE A 111 -15.48 -21.71 2.11
CA ILE A 111 -14.51 -22.69 1.62
C ILE A 111 -13.61 -23.20 2.75
N VAL A 112 -13.18 -22.34 3.68
CA VAL A 112 -12.39 -22.76 4.85
C VAL A 112 -13.21 -23.58 5.85
N THR A 113 -14.54 -23.40 5.88
CA THR A 113 -15.46 -24.28 6.62
C THR A 113 -15.94 -25.50 5.81
N SER A 114 -15.74 -25.52 4.49
CA SER A 114 -16.11 -26.64 3.61
C SER A 114 -14.87 -27.46 3.19
N ASP A 115 -14.14 -27.99 4.17
CA ASP A 115 -13.20 -29.10 3.97
C ASP A 115 -13.94 -30.44 3.68
N LEU A 116 -15.23 -30.36 3.33
CA LEU A 116 -16.11 -31.47 3.01
C LEU A 116 -15.94 -31.82 1.53
N VAL A 117 -15.25 -32.93 1.26
CA VAL A 117 -15.02 -33.48 -0.07
C VAL A 117 -16.08 -34.54 -0.36
N THR A 118 -16.65 -34.51 -1.55
CA THR A 118 -17.60 -35.52 -2.02
C THR A 118 -16.87 -36.53 -2.90
N LEU A 119 -16.97 -37.82 -2.56
CA LEU A 119 -16.42 -38.92 -3.35
C LEU A 119 -17.50 -39.97 -3.61
N THR A 120 -17.62 -40.39 -4.87
CA THR A 120 -18.45 -41.53 -5.25
C THR A 120 -17.57 -42.76 -5.43
N LEU A 121 -17.86 -43.81 -4.67
CA LEU A 121 -17.18 -45.10 -4.70
C LEU A 121 -18.09 -46.14 -5.32
N ARG A 122 -17.53 -46.96 -6.21
CA ARG A 122 -18.20 -48.14 -6.77
C ARG A 122 -17.88 -49.35 -5.90
N LEU A 123 -18.91 -49.95 -5.34
CA LEU A 123 -18.87 -51.21 -4.60
C LEU A 123 -18.86 -52.38 -5.57
N ARG A 124 -18.22 -53.49 -5.22
CA ARG A 124 -18.09 -54.68 -6.08
C ARG A 124 -18.83 -55.88 -5.50
N CYS A 125 -18.76 -56.02 -4.20
CA CYS A 125 -19.10 -57.23 -3.46
C CYS A 125 -20.20 -56.98 -2.42
N MET A 126 -20.42 -55.71 -2.05
CA MET A 126 -21.31 -55.29 -0.98
C MET A 126 -22.45 -54.40 -1.48
N SER A 127 -23.62 -54.47 -0.84
CA SER A 127 -24.73 -53.56 -1.15
C SER A 127 -24.45 -52.15 -0.62
N SER A 128 -25.02 -51.14 -1.27
CA SER A 128 -24.90 -49.74 -0.85
C SER A 128 -25.52 -49.48 0.53
N SER A 129 -26.50 -50.28 0.97
CA SER A 129 -27.04 -50.26 2.33
C SER A 129 -26.05 -50.77 3.38
N GLN A 130 -25.42 -51.93 3.14
CA GLN A 130 -24.42 -52.50 4.03
C GLN A 130 -23.18 -51.60 4.16
N ALA A 131 -22.74 -51.02 3.03
CA ALA A 131 -21.67 -50.04 3.03
C ALA A 131 -22.03 -48.79 3.86
N GLY A 132 -23.28 -48.31 3.76
CA GLY A 132 -23.77 -47.19 4.56
C GLY A 132 -23.69 -47.46 6.07
N ASP A 133 -24.13 -48.64 6.49
CA ASP A 133 -24.11 -49.04 7.92
C ASP A 133 -22.67 -49.13 8.47
N LEU A 134 -21.73 -49.64 7.68
CA LEU A 134 -20.31 -49.75 8.06
C LEU A 134 -19.60 -48.39 8.16
N ILE A 135 -20.03 -47.42 7.35
CA ILE A 135 -19.39 -46.11 7.22
C ILE A 135 -20.01 -45.09 8.18
N SER A 136 -21.28 -45.26 8.54
CA SER A 136 -22.02 -44.42 9.50
C SER A 136 -21.23 -44.02 10.76
N PRO A 137 -20.49 -44.91 11.46
CA PRO A 137 -19.70 -44.51 12.63
C PRO A 137 -18.49 -43.61 12.31
N TYR A 138 -18.03 -43.55 11.06
CA TYR A 138 -16.86 -42.77 10.62
C TYR A 138 -17.21 -41.42 9.99
N VAL A 139 -18.48 -41.20 9.67
CA VAL A 139 -19.02 -39.96 9.05
C VAL A 139 -19.82 -39.21 10.13
N ARG A 140 -19.09 -38.66 11.11
CA ARG A 140 -19.66 -38.00 12.31
C ARG A 140 -19.38 -36.50 12.40
N SER A 141 -18.52 -35.96 11.54
CA SER A 141 -18.24 -34.52 11.53
C SER A 141 -19.44 -33.69 11.08
N ASP A 142 -19.53 -32.46 11.57
CA ASP A 142 -20.54 -31.48 11.14
C ASP A 142 -20.55 -31.34 9.61
N GLY A 143 -21.71 -31.62 9.00
CA GLY A 143 -21.93 -31.55 7.55
C GLY A 143 -21.49 -32.79 6.75
N SER A 144 -20.94 -33.81 7.42
CA SER A 144 -20.62 -35.08 6.78
C SER A 144 -21.88 -35.94 6.61
N ALA A 145 -22.08 -36.49 5.42
CA ALA A 145 -23.25 -37.26 5.05
C ALA A 145 -22.90 -38.30 3.98
N TYR A 146 -23.61 -39.41 3.95
CA TYR A 146 -23.53 -40.35 2.83
C TYR A 146 -24.90 -40.45 2.14
N TYR A 147 -24.86 -40.66 0.84
CA TYR A 147 -26.02 -40.81 -0.02
C TYR A 147 -25.94 -42.17 -0.69
N ILE A 148 -27.00 -42.94 -0.51
CA ILE A 148 -27.21 -44.20 -1.19
C ILE A 148 -27.81 -43.87 -2.55
N ILE A 149 -27.08 -44.20 -3.61
CA ILE A 149 -27.56 -44.11 -4.99
C ILE A 149 -27.92 -45.53 -5.41
N ASP A 150 -29.05 -45.71 -6.10
CA ASP A 150 -29.46 -47.03 -6.58
C ASP A 150 -28.35 -47.71 -7.39
N GLY A 151 -28.04 -48.96 -7.04
CA GLY A 151 -26.96 -49.74 -7.64
C GLY A 151 -25.70 -49.86 -6.77
N PRO A 152 -24.56 -50.28 -7.35
CA PRO A 152 -23.33 -50.57 -6.62
C PRO A 152 -22.51 -49.29 -6.36
N PHE A 153 -23.16 -48.19 -6.00
CA PHE A 153 -22.50 -46.90 -5.79
C PHE A 153 -22.89 -46.30 -4.44
N ILE A 154 -21.91 -45.72 -3.76
CA ILE A 154 -22.12 -44.94 -2.55
C ILE A 154 -21.40 -43.61 -2.70
N THR A 155 -22.10 -42.52 -2.40
CA THR A 155 -21.51 -41.18 -2.41
C THR A 155 -21.33 -40.71 -0.98
N VAL A 156 -20.09 -40.43 -0.59
CA VAL A 156 -19.74 -39.99 0.76
C VAL A 156 -19.24 -38.56 0.68
N ARG A 157 -19.86 -37.68 1.45
CA ARG A 157 -19.44 -36.30 1.67
C ARG A 157 -18.88 -36.19 3.07
N ALA A 158 -17.56 -36.07 3.20
CA ALA A 158 -16.90 -36.04 4.51
C ALA A 158 -15.59 -35.25 4.43
N LYS A 159 -14.95 -34.99 5.57
CA LYS A 159 -13.65 -34.33 5.56
C LYS A 159 -12.58 -35.22 4.94
N ALA A 160 -11.54 -34.64 4.35
CA ALA A 160 -10.43 -35.37 3.73
C ALA A 160 -9.86 -36.54 4.60
N PRO A 161 -9.59 -36.37 5.92
CA PRO A 161 -9.08 -37.46 6.76
C PRO A 161 -10.11 -38.56 7.06
N GLU A 162 -11.40 -38.23 7.09
CA GLU A 162 -12.49 -39.21 7.29
C GLU A 162 -12.69 -40.03 6.03
N LEU A 163 -12.66 -39.35 4.88
CA LEU A 163 -12.81 -39.96 3.56
C LEU A 163 -11.67 -40.93 3.24
N ALA A 164 -10.43 -40.61 3.65
CA ALA A 164 -9.30 -41.54 3.54
C ALA A 164 -9.53 -42.84 4.32
N LYS A 165 -10.06 -42.76 5.55
CA LYS A 165 -10.39 -43.91 6.39
C LYS A 165 -11.52 -44.75 5.80
N VAL A 166 -12.58 -44.10 5.35
CA VAL A 166 -13.72 -44.74 4.68
C VAL A 166 -13.26 -45.48 3.43
N LYS A 167 -12.40 -44.86 2.62
CA LYS A 167 -11.84 -45.47 1.40
C LYS A 167 -10.99 -46.70 1.72
N SER A 168 -10.12 -46.65 2.73
CA SER A 168 -9.32 -47.81 3.12
C SER A 168 -10.16 -48.96 3.67
N LEU A 169 -11.18 -48.64 4.47
CA LEU A 169 -12.05 -49.64 5.09
C LEU A 169 -12.93 -50.34 4.05
N LEU A 170 -13.51 -49.57 3.12
CA LEU A 170 -14.23 -50.13 1.99
C LEU A 170 -13.32 -50.96 1.08
N ALA A 171 -12.10 -50.50 0.79
CA ALA A 171 -11.17 -51.26 -0.05
C ALA A 171 -10.78 -52.62 0.56
N GLN A 172 -10.68 -52.71 1.90
CA GLN A 172 -10.38 -53.95 2.60
C GLN A 172 -11.58 -54.91 2.62
N LEU A 173 -12.80 -54.39 2.83
CA LEU A 173 -14.02 -55.20 2.97
C LEU A 173 -14.74 -55.49 1.64
N ASP A 174 -14.40 -54.79 0.57
CA ASP A 174 -14.99 -54.98 -0.77
C ASP A 174 -14.04 -55.74 -1.71
N ASP A 175 -12.96 -56.33 -1.18
CA ASP A 175 -11.98 -57.10 -1.94
C ASP A 175 -12.58 -58.43 -2.43
N PRO A 176 -12.71 -58.65 -3.75
CA PRO A 176 -13.27 -59.87 -4.31
C PRO A 176 -12.44 -61.12 -3.99
N SER A 177 -11.17 -60.97 -3.62
CA SER A 177 -10.30 -62.10 -3.26
C SER A 177 -10.65 -62.70 -1.89
N GLN A 178 -11.28 -61.93 -1.00
CA GLN A 178 -11.60 -62.37 0.36
C GLN A 178 -13.05 -62.89 0.50
N LEU A 179 -13.98 -62.40 -0.32
CA LEU A 179 -15.41 -62.62 -0.11
C LEU A 179 -16.11 -63.52 -1.13
N ASN A 180 -15.39 -64.12 -2.11
CA ASN A 180 -15.97 -65.00 -3.14
C ASN A 180 -17.24 -64.43 -3.78
N CYS A 181 -17.28 -63.11 -3.98
CA CYS A 181 -18.45 -62.46 -4.56
C CYS A 181 -18.43 -62.62 -6.08
N LYS A 182 -19.61 -62.91 -6.64
CA LYS A 182 -19.80 -63.01 -8.08
C LYS A 182 -19.83 -61.59 -8.64
N VAL A 183 -18.73 -61.16 -9.25
CA VAL A 183 -18.64 -59.86 -9.91
C VAL A 183 -19.74 -59.78 -10.98
N PRO A 184 -20.65 -58.79 -10.93
CA PRO A 184 -21.66 -58.60 -11.97
C PRO A 184 -21.04 -58.08 -13.28
#